data_AF-A0AAU2GR32-F1
#
_entry.id   AF-A0AAU2GR32-F1
#
_cell.length_a   1.000
_cell.length_b   1.000
_cell.length_c   1.000
_cell.angle_alpha   90.00
_cell.angle_beta   90.00
_cell.angle_gamma   90.00
#
_symmetry.space_group_name_H-M   'P 1'
#
loop_
_entity.id
_entity.type
_entity.pdbx_description
1 polymer ?
#
loop_
_entity_poly.entity_id
_entity_poly.type
_entity_poly.pdbx_seq_one_letter_code
_entity_poly.pdbx_strand_id
1 'polypeptide(L)' 'MQTALQWCNGANGLSKDGQYGPQTTQAVRDFQARVGLPVDGVYGPQTRAAMYWPSYSSQITCLKF' A
#
# COMPACT_ATOMS: atom_id res chain seq x y z
N MET A 1 -3.71 1.37 5.64
CA MET A 1 -2.69 1.26 4.56
C MET A 1 -2.37 -0.20 4.19
N GLN A 2 -2.13 -1.11 5.14
CA GLN A 2 -1.84 -2.53 4.88
C GLN A 2 -2.90 -3.21 4.01
N THR A 3 -4.19 -2.98 4.30
CA THR A 3 -5.29 -3.47 3.46
C THR A 3 -5.15 -3.01 2.01
N ALA A 4 -4.84 -1.74 1.79
CA ALA A 4 -4.65 -1.19 0.45
C ALA A 4 -3.38 -1.77 -0.21
N LEU A 5 -2.27 -1.90 0.52
CA LEU A 5 -1.05 -2.55 0.04
C LEU A 5 -1.37 -3.97 -0.46
N GLN A 6 -2.06 -4.75 0.36
CA GLN A 6 -2.36 -6.14 0.06
C GLN A 6 -3.39 -6.29 -1.07
N TRP A 7 -4.48 -5.54 -1.05
CA TRP A 7 -5.60 -5.76 -1.96
C TRP A 7 -5.48 -5.00 -3.28
N CYS A 8 -4.87 -3.82 -3.26
CA CYS A 8 -4.89 -2.91 -4.40
C CYS A 8 -3.51 -2.58 -4.95
N ASN A 9 -2.43 -2.89 -4.23
CA ASN A 9 -1.07 -2.50 -4.63
C ASN A 9 -0.08 -3.68 -4.63
N GLY A 10 -0.57 -4.92 -4.62
CA GLY A 10 0.24 -6.12 -4.91
C GLY A 10 1.11 -6.66 -3.77
N ALA A 11 0.90 -6.23 -2.52
CA ALA A 11 1.57 -6.81 -1.35
C ALA A 11 0.85 -8.08 -0.85
N ASN A 12 0.71 -9.07 -1.74
CA ASN A 12 0.00 -10.32 -1.44
C ASN A 12 0.63 -11.03 -0.23
N GLY A 13 -0.19 -11.46 0.72
CA GLY A 13 0.28 -12.13 1.95
C GLY A 13 0.75 -11.21 3.08
N LEU A 14 0.70 -9.88 2.91
CA LEU A 14 0.98 -8.94 4.01
C LEU A 14 -0.05 -9.11 5.14
N SER A 15 0.42 -9.23 6.38
CA SER A 15 -0.44 -9.22 7.57
C SER A 15 -1.13 -7.86 7.74
N LYS A 16 -2.43 -7.87 8.06
CA LYS A 16 -3.24 -6.67 8.36
C LYS A 16 -3.45 -6.51 9.86
N ASP A 17 -2.35 -6.55 10.59
CA ASP A 17 -2.32 -6.45 12.06
C ASP A 17 -2.43 -5.01 12.58
N GLY A 18 -2.42 -4.01 11.69
CA GLY A 18 -2.39 -2.59 12.05
C GLY A 18 -1.03 -2.09 12.52
N GLN A 19 -0.01 -2.96 12.57
CA GLN A 19 1.33 -2.62 13.04
C GLN A 19 2.27 -2.29 11.89
N TYR A 20 2.94 -1.14 11.99
CA TYR A 20 3.99 -0.79 11.03
C TYR A 20 5.30 -1.51 11.38
N GLY A 21 5.33 -2.82 11.14
CA GLY A 21 6.50 -3.67 11.36
C GLY A 21 7.35 -3.91 10.10
N PRO A 22 8.40 -4.73 10.19
CA PRO A 22 9.34 -5.00 9.10
C PRO A 22 8.66 -5.46 7.80
N GLN A 23 7.61 -6.28 7.88
CA GLN A 23 6.85 -6.73 6.71
C GLN A 23 6.14 -5.58 6.00
N THR A 24 5.56 -4.64 6.77
CA THR A 24 4.89 -3.46 6.22
C THR A 24 5.91 -2.52 5.58
N THR A 25 7.05 -2.30 6.23
CA THR A 25 8.16 -1.51 5.67
C THR A 25 8.64 -2.09 4.35
N GLN A 26 8.84 -3.41 4.28
CA GLN A 26 9.24 -4.07 3.03
C GLN A 26 8.16 -3.91 1.94
N ALA A 27 6.89 -4.13 2.26
CA ALA A 27 5.81 -3.93 1.30
C ALA A 27 5.71 -2.49 0.78
N VAL A 28 6.00 -1.49 1.63
CA VAL A 28 6.08 -0.08 1.22
C VAL A 28 7.27 0.17 0.31
N ARG A 29 8.44 -0.40 0.61
CA ARG A 29 9.63 -0.30 -0.26
C ARG A 29 9.37 -0.91 -1.64
N ASP A 30 8.79 -2.10 -1.68
CA ASP A 30 8.46 -2.78 -2.94
C ASP A 30 7.45 -1.96 -3.75
N PHE A 31 6.45 -1.39 -3.08
CA PHE A 31 5.50 -0.51 -3.72
C PHE A 31 6.17 0.73 -4.29
N GLN A 32 6.96 1.45 -3.50
CA GLN A 32 7.70 2.65 -3.93
C GLN A 32 8.58 2.38 -5.14
N ALA A 33 9.30 1.25 -5.13
CA ALA A 33 10.13 0.83 -6.26
C ALA A 33 9.30 0.60 -7.54
N ARG A 34 8.13 -0.04 -7.42
CA ARG A 34 7.23 -0.27 -8.56
C ARG A 34 6.65 1.00 -9.16
N VAL A 35 6.36 2.01 -8.34
CA VAL A 35 5.75 3.27 -8.79
C VAL A 35 6.75 4.39 -9.06
N GLY A 36 8.06 4.12 -8.96
CA GLY A 36 9.12 5.08 -9.25
C GLY A 36 9.31 6.17 -8.19
N LEU A 37 8.93 5.91 -6.93
CA LEU A 37 9.17 6.80 -5.80
C LEU A 37 10.51 6.49 -5.10
N PRO A 38 11.06 7.43 -4.32
CA PRO A 38 12.16 7.14 -3.41
C PRO A 38 11.83 5.94 -2.50
N VAL A 39 12.73 4.96 -2.44
CA VAL A 39 12.55 3.69 -1.71
C VAL A 39 13.06 3.83 -0.27
N ASP A 40 12.46 4.74 0.49
CA ASP A 40 12.80 4.98 1.89
C ASP A 40 12.10 4.01 2.85
N GLY A 41 11.02 3.35 2.40
CA GLY A 41 10.18 2.49 3.22
C GLY A 41 9.30 3.26 4.19
N VAL A 42 9.09 4.55 3.95
CA VAL A 42 8.25 5.43 4.76
C VAL A 42 6.92 5.66 4.05
N TYR A 43 5.82 5.47 4.78
CA TYR A 43 4.49 5.82 4.28
C TYR A 43 4.26 7.34 4.41
N GLY A 44 4.76 8.10 3.43
CA GLY A 44 4.57 9.55 3.32
C GLY A 44 3.44 9.98 2.38
N PRO A 45 3.20 11.29 2.23
CA PRO A 45 2.16 11.84 1.35
C PRO A 45 2.30 11.39 -0.12
N GLN A 46 3.53 11.29 -0.63
CA GLN A 46 3.81 10.81 -1.98
C GLN A 46 3.44 9.33 -2.15
N THR A 47 3.85 8.48 -1.20
CA THR A 47 3.46 7.06 -1.17
C THR A 47 1.94 6.93 -1.13
N ARG A 48 1.26 7.72 -0.28
CA ARG A 48 -0.22 7.70 -0.16
C ARG A 48 -0.92 8.10 -1.46
N ALA A 49 -0.49 9.18 -2.12
CA ALA A 49 -1.06 9.65 -3.38
C ALA A 49 -0.78 8.69 -4.54
N ALA A 50 0.32 7.93 -4.45
CA ALA A 50 0.62 6.92 -5.45
C ALA A 50 -0.27 5.66 -5.32
N MET A 51 -0.77 5.34 -4.11
CA MET A 51 -1.50 4.10 -3.85
C MET A 51 -2.93 4.09 -4.40
N TYR A 52 -3.36 2.91 -4.83
CA TYR A 52 -4.77 2.58 -5.00
C TYR A 52 -5.39 2.18 -3.66
N TRP A 53 -6.62 2.61 -3.42
CA TRP A 53 -7.39 2.41 -2.20
C TRP A 53 -8.64 1.57 -2.47
N PRO A 54 -8.97 0.63 -1.58
CA PRO A 54 -10.23 -0.09 -1.67
C PRO A 54 -11.39 0.86 -1.36
N SER A 55 -12.30 0.99 -2.31
CA SER A 55 -13.59 1.68 -2.17
C SER A 55 -14.70 0.64 -1.94
N TYR A 56 -15.60 0.92 -1.00
CA TYR A 56 -16.71 0.04 -0.61
C TYR A 56 -18.03 0.76 -0.91
N SER A 57 -18.49 0.70 -2.17
CA SER A 57 -19.79 1.23 -2.56
C SER A 57 -20.83 0.10 -2.73
N SER A 58 -20.54 -0.86 -3.60
CA SER A 58 -21.37 -2.06 -3.83
C SER A 58 -20.54 -3.31 -4.07
N GLN A 59 -19.31 -3.16 -4.56
CA GLN A 59 -18.26 -4.16 -4.62
C GLN A 59 -16.92 -3.50 -4.26
N ILE A 60 -15.92 -4.29 -3.85
CA ILE A 60 -14.58 -3.77 -3.57
C ILE A 60 -13.93 -3.40 -4.90
N THR A 61 -13.63 -2.11 -5.10
CA THR A 61 -12.88 -1.62 -6.27
C THR A 61 -11.65 -0.85 -5.81
N CYS A 62 -10.54 -1.02 -6.50
CA CYS A 62 -9.30 -0.30 -6.23
C CYS A 62 -9.26 1.00 -7.04
N LEU A 63 -9.36 2.14 -6.35
CA LEU A 63 -9.38 3.48 -6.95
C LEU A 63 -8.21 4.31 -6.44
N LYS A 64 -7.67 5.20 -7.28
CA LYS A 64 -6.62 6.14 -6.89
C LYS A 64 -7.27 7.51 -6.64
N PHE A 65 -6.94 8.14 -5.52
CA PHE A 65 -7.47 9.44 -5.09
C PHE A 65 -6.35 10.46 -4.93
#